data_AF-A0A1Z5SI99-F1
#
_entry.id   AF-A0A1Z5SI99-F1
#
_cell.length_a   1.000
_cell.length_b   1.000
_cell.length_c   1.000
_cell.angle_alpha   90.00
_cell.angle_beta   90.00
_cell.angle_gamma   90.00
#
_symmetry.space_group_name_H-M   'P 1'
#
loop_
_entity.id
_entity.type
_entity.pdbx_description
1 polymer ?
#
loop_
_entity_poly.entity_id
_entity_poly.type
_entity_poly.pdbx_seq_one_letter_code
_entity_poly.pdbx_strand_id
1 'polypeptide(L)'
;MVRPGYGFSLDTLYYLIFEQPLWYIYLIVFLVFSIKRHKELKVKPGHYDAKWFSMSTGLTLDWFYKLSFKGKPFSNRTIEIWLEPAPFFLAGLILILLQSSLGILLVFCAVAYSLSYSAAYASGDGIIWDIIDNKLMVEATEKYYVDDEDTEGTKGVHFYTNRPDDKQLGKTISDALNQKDDDDTSYAF
;
A
#
# COMPACT_ATOMS: atom_id res chain seq x y z
N MET A 1 -10.44 -53.63 -18.13
CA MET A 1 -9.91 -52.28 -17.84
C MET A 1 -10.09 -52.02 -16.36
N VAL A 2 -9.03 -52.21 -15.57
CA VAL A 2 -9.04 -51.96 -14.12
C VAL A 2 -8.63 -50.51 -13.91
N ARG A 3 -9.50 -49.71 -13.28
CA ARG A 3 -9.15 -48.34 -12.85
C ARG A 3 -8.08 -48.45 -11.76
N PRO A 4 -6.93 -47.75 -11.85
CA PRO A 4 -5.98 -47.75 -10.76
C PRO A 4 -6.65 -47.08 -9.56
N GLY A 5 -6.93 -47.88 -8.52
CA GLY A 5 -7.39 -47.37 -7.24
C GLY A 5 -6.26 -46.56 -6.61
N TYR A 6 -6.56 -45.33 -6.20
CA TYR A 6 -5.71 -44.56 -5.30
C TYR A 6 -5.71 -45.24 -3.93
N GLY A 7 -4.91 -46.29 -3.80
CA GLY A 7 -4.58 -46.88 -2.51
C GLY A 7 -3.59 -45.96 -1.81
N PHE A 8 -3.98 -45.43 -0.65
CA PHE A 8 -3.07 -44.70 0.23
C PHE A 8 -2.04 -45.70 0.79
N SER A 9 -0.92 -45.88 0.09
CA SER A 9 0.15 -46.78 0.51
C SER A 9 1.14 -46.05 1.42
N LEU A 10 1.77 -46.78 2.34
CA LEU A 10 2.85 -46.26 3.18
C LEU A 10 4.02 -45.74 2.35
N ASP A 11 4.25 -46.33 1.18
CA ASP A 11 5.26 -45.86 0.22
C ASP A 11 4.88 -44.48 -0.33
N THR A 12 3.61 -44.24 -0.64
CA THR A 12 3.12 -42.92 -1.10
C THR A 12 3.33 -41.86 -0.02
N LEU A 13 3.09 -42.20 1.26
CA LEU A 13 3.39 -41.33 2.40
C LEU A 13 4.89 -41.05 2.53
N TYR A 14 5.73 -42.06 2.36
CA TYR A 14 7.18 -41.93 2.41
C TYR A 14 7.68 -40.97 1.33
N TYR A 15 7.28 -41.17 0.07
CA TYR A 15 7.63 -40.26 -1.02
C TYR A 15 7.15 -38.83 -0.76
N LEU A 16 5.92 -38.65 -0.27
CA LEU A 16 5.36 -37.33 0.00
C LEU A 16 6.14 -36.57 1.11
N ILE A 17 6.55 -37.27 2.17
CA ILE A 17 7.27 -36.68 3.31
C ILE A 17 8.73 -36.38 2.95
N PHE A 18 9.40 -37.27 2.21
CA PHE A 18 10.85 -37.16 1.97
C PHE A 18 11.23 -36.47 0.65
N GLU A 19 10.35 -36.41 -0.37
CA GLU A 19 10.69 -35.74 -1.63
C GLU A 19 10.51 -34.21 -1.59
N GLN A 20 9.74 -33.67 -0.63
CA GLN A 20 9.43 -32.23 -0.58
C GLN A 20 9.83 -31.54 0.74
N PRO A 21 11.07 -31.70 1.23
CA PRO A 21 11.50 -31.12 2.51
C PRO A 21 11.41 -29.59 2.53
N LEU A 22 11.63 -28.93 1.38
CA LEU A 22 11.54 -27.47 1.26
C LEU A 22 10.13 -26.94 1.56
N TRP A 23 9.09 -27.68 1.15
CA TRP A 23 7.71 -27.30 1.43
C TRP A 23 7.37 -27.37 2.91
N TYR A 24 7.84 -28.40 3.61
CA TYR A 24 7.62 -28.54 5.04
C TYR A 24 8.39 -27.48 5.84
N ILE A 25 9.64 -27.19 5.47
CA ILE A 25 10.42 -26.11 6.09
C ILE A 25 9.69 -24.78 5.90
N TYR A 26 9.25 -24.48 4.68
CA TYR A 26 8.48 -23.27 4.40
C TYR A 26 7.20 -23.19 5.23
N LEU A 27 6.43 -24.27 5.32
CA LEU A 27 5.19 -24.32 6.09
C LEU A 27 5.45 -24.07 7.58
N ILE A 28 6.47 -24.72 8.17
CA ILE A 28 6.84 -24.51 9.57
C ILE A 28 7.21 -23.04 9.81
N VAL A 29 8.06 -22.47 8.97
CA VAL A 29 8.46 -21.05 9.08
C VAL A 29 7.24 -20.14 8.94
N PHE A 30 6.41 -20.35 7.92
CA PHE A 30 5.18 -19.59 7.70
C PHE A 30 4.25 -19.64 8.92
N LEU A 31 4.06 -20.82 9.51
CA LEU A 31 3.21 -21.03 10.66
C LEU A 31 3.76 -20.31 11.91
N VAL A 32 5.08 -20.34 12.12
CA VAL A 32 5.74 -19.59 13.21
C VAL A 32 5.49 -18.09 13.07
N PHE A 33 5.68 -17.53 11.88
CA PHE A 33 5.43 -16.11 11.62
C PHE A 33 3.94 -15.75 11.73
N SER A 34 3.05 -16.63 11.26
CA SER A 34 1.59 -16.46 11.38
C SER A 34 1.16 -16.44 12.86
N ILE A 35 1.67 -17.35 13.69
CA ILE A 35 1.39 -17.34 15.13
C ILE A 35 1.95 -16.08 15.79
N LYS A 36 3.17 -15.66 15.43
CA LYS A 36 3.77 -14.43 15.96
C LYS A 36 2.88 -13.23 15.63
N ARG A 37 2.47 -13.09 14.37
CA ARG A 37 1.57 -12.01 13.93
C ARG A 37 0.20 -12.10 14.61
N HIS A 38 -0.36 -13.29 14.77
CA HIS A 38 -1.62 -13.48 15.49
C HIS A 38 -1.51 -13.04 16.95
N LYS A 39 -0.38 -13.30 17.61
CA LYS A 39 -0.11 -12.82 18.98
C LYS A 39 0.08 -11.30 19.03
N GLU A 40 0.73 -10.70 18.03
CA GLU A 40 0.84 -9.24 17.89
C GLU A 40 -0.54 -8.59 17.65
N LEU A 41 -1.43 -9.24 16.90
CA LEU A 41 -2.77 -8.68 16.65
C LEU A 41 -3.74 -8.85 17.82
N LYS A 42 -3.41 -9.65 18.84
CA LYS A 42 -4.21 -9.73 20.07
C LYS A 42 -4.06 -8.41 20.84
N VAL A 43 -4.96 -7.50 20.54
CA VAL A 43 -5.10 -6.18 21.15
C VAL A 43 -5.11 -6.31 22.67
N LYS A 44 -4.27 -5.52 23.36
CA LYS A 44 -4.48 -5.23 24.78
C LYS A 44 -5.62 -4.20 24.86
N PRO A 45 -6.81 -4.57 25.34
CA PRO A 45 -7.90 -3.58 25.48
C PRO A 45 -7.43 -2.45 26.40
N GLY A 46 -7.59 -1.19 25.96
CA GLY A 46 -7.40 0.00 26.81
C GLY A 46 -6.07 0.76 26.68
N HIS A 47 -5.15 0.39 25.78
CA HIS A 47 -3.93 1.17 25.54
C HIS A 47 -3.77 1.57 24.07
N TYR A 48 -3.93 2.86 23.79
CA TYR A 48 -3.57 3.45 22.50
C TYR A 48 -2.07 3.75 22.48
N ASP A 49 -1.28 2.90 21.83
CA ASP A 49 0.13 3.16 21.57
C ASP A 49 0.28 3.53 20.08
N ALA A 50 0.67 4.77 19.80
CA ALA A 50 0.85 5.26 18.43
C ALA A 50 1.90 4.45 17.64
N LYS A 51 2.81 3.73 18.33
CA LYS A 51 3.72 2.78 17.68
C LYS A 51 3.03 1.49 17.24
N TRP A 52 1.99 1.06 17.96
CA TRP A 52 1.24 -0.17 17.68
C TRP A 52 0.18 0.03 16.61
N PHE A 53 -0.46 1.21 16.62
CA PHE A 53 -1.42 1.67 15.60
C PHE A 53 -0.75 2.49 14.49
N SER A 54 0.58 2.45 14.41
CA SER A 54 1.29 3.09 13.31
C SER A 54 0.89 2.41 12.01
N MET A 55 0.33 3.16 11.07
CA MET A 55 0.12 2.72 9.68
C MET A 55 1.45 2.48 8.92
N SER A 56 2.58 2.48 9.63
CA SER A 56 3.87 2.15 9.03
C SER A 56 3.86 0.69 8.60
N THR A 57 4.15 0.47 7.32
CA THR A 57 4.28 -0.83 6.65
C THR A 57 5.42 -1.70 7.21
N GLY A 58 6.22 -1.16 8.12
CA GLY A 58 7.29 -1.86 8.83
C GLY A 58 8.63 -1.15 8.71
N LEU A 59 9.68 -1.82 9.17
CA LEU A 59 11.06 -1.35 8.99
C LEU A 59 11.63 -2.01 7.73
N THR A 60 11.81 -1.23 6.68
CA THR A 60 12.68 -1.60 5.56
C THR A 60 14.08 -1.87 6.09
N LEU A 61 14.69 -2.96 5.64
CA LEU A 61 16.00 -3.34 6.13
C LEU A 61 17.08 -2.31 5.72
N ASP A 62 17.90 -1.88 6.69
CA ASP A 62 18.94 -0.85 6.53
C ASP A 62 19.93 -1.09 5.37
N TRP A 63 20.12 -2.34 4.94
CA TRP A 63 21.02 -2.67 3.85
C TRP A 63 20.51 -2.18 2.49
N PHE A 64 19.19 -2.04 2.31
CA PHE A 64 18.62 -1.49 1.08
C PHE A 64 18.92 -0.01 0.91
N TYR A 65 18.94 0.75 1.99
CA TYR A 65 19.29 2.18 1.97
C TYR A 65 20.77 2.44 1.66
N LYS A 66 21.64 1.44 1.89
CA LYS A 66 23.08 1.53 1.55
C LYS A 66 23.34 1.28 0.07
N LEU A 67 22.39 0.70 -0.67
CA LEU A 67 22.50 0.54 -2.11
C LEU A 67 22.30 1.92 -2.77
N SER A 68 23.30 2.35 -3.52
CA SER A 68 23.22 3.55 -4.35
C SER A 68 23.52 3.18 -5.79
N PHE A 69 22.80 3.80 -6.72
CA PHE A 69 23.04 3.64 -8.14
C PHE A 69 23.47 4.99 -8.71
N LYS A 70 24.66 5.02 -9.31
CA LYS A 70 25.29 6.25 -9.82
C LYS A 70 25.39 7.36 -8.76
N GLY A 71 25.71 6.99 -7.51
CA GLY A 71 25.92 7.93 -6.41
C GLY A 71 24.66 8.57 -5.84
N LYS A 72 23.46 8.17 -6.30
CA LYS A 72 22.18 8.58 -5.70
C LYS A 72 21.56 7.40 -4.93
N PRO A 73 21.05 7.62 -3.70
CA PRO A 73 20.29 6.58 -3.01
C PRO A 73 19.01 6.29 -3.77
N PHE A 74 18.53 5.04 -3.69
CA PHE A 74 17.22 4.70 -4.21
C PHE A 74 16.13 5.37 -3.37
N SER A 75 15.02 5.77 -4.02
CA SER A 75 13.86 6.27 -3.28
C SER A 75 13.19 5.11 -2.54
N ASN A 76 12.49 5.42 -1.44
CA ASN A 76 11.74 4.44 -0.66
C ASN A 76 10.76 3.65 -1.53
N ARG A 77 10.06 4.35 -2.45
CA ARG A 77 9.17 3.72 -3.44
C ARG A 77 9.90 2.66 -4.28
N THR A 78 11.10 2.96 -4.77
CA THR A 78 11.86 1.99 -5.57
C THR A 78 12.34 0.82 -4.72
N ILE A 79 12.72 1.09 -3.46
CA ILE A 79 13.16 0.05 -2.54
C ILE A 79 12.05 -0.95 -2.28
N GLU A 80 10.88 -0.48 -1.85
CA GLU A 80 9.75 -1.33 -1.46
C GLU A 80 9.12 -2.05 -2.66
N ILE A 81 8.95 -1.37 -3.81
CA ILE A 81 8.32 -1.99 -4.98
C ILE A 81 9.24 -2.99 -5.69
N TRP A 82 10.54 -2.69 -5.78
CA TRP A 82 11.46 -3.46 -6.63
C TRP A 82 12.56 -4.19 -5.85
N LEU A 83 13.26 -3.51 -4.95
CA LEU A 83 14.43 -4.10 -4.29
C LEU A 83 14.06 -5.13 -3.21
N GLU A 84 13.02 -4.86 -2.41
CA GLU A 84 12.55 -5.80 -1.38
C GLU A 84 12.04 -7.14 -1.94
N PRO A 85 11.18 -7.16 -2.98
CA PRO A 85 10.70 -8.42 -3.55
C PRO A 85 11.73 -9.11 -4.46
N ALA A 86 12.74 -8.38 -4.99
CA ALA A 86 13.70 -8.94 -5.94
C ALA A 86 14.49 -10.18 -5.42
N PRO A 87 15.02 -10.21 -4.19
CA PRO A 87 15.65 -11.41 -3.65
C PRO A 87 14.73 -12.64 -3.65
N PHE A 88 13.46 -12.46 -3.29
CA PHE A 88 12.47 -13.55 -3.27
C PHE A 88 12.06 -13.99 -4.67
N PHE A 89 11.94 -13.03 -5.59
CA PHE A 89 11.72 -13.31 -7.00
C PHE A 89 12.87 -14.12 -7.61
N LEU A 90 14.11 -13.71 -7.38
CA LEU A 90 15.31 -14.41 -7.86
C LEU A 90 15.46 -15.79 -7.22
N ALA A 91 15.24 -15.92 -5.90
CA ALA A 91 15.23 -17.21 -5.24
C ALA A 91 14.14 -18.14 -5.79
N GLY A 92 12.95 -17.57 -6.07
CA GLY A 92 11.86 -18.28 -6.73
C GLY A 92 12.23 -18.78 -8.12
N LEU A 93 12.86 -17.94 -8.95
CA LEU A 93 13.36 -18.35 -10.27
C LEU A 93 14.39 -19.48 -10.20
N ILE A 94 15.34 -19.40 -9.26
CA ILE A 94 16.33 -20.46 -9.04
C ILE A 94 15.62 -21.77 -8.66
N LEU A 95 14.61 -21.72 -7.79
CA LEU A 95 13.84 -22.90 -7.41
C LEU A 95 13.01 -23.47 -8.57
N ILE A 96 12.48 -22.63 -9.45
CA ILE A 96 11.79 -23.08 -10.68
C ILE A 96 12.77 -23.82 -11.59
N LEU A 97 13.99 -23.32 -11.76
CA LEU A 97 15.04 -24.01 -12.55
C LEU A 97 15.40 -25.38 -11.95
N LEU A 98 15.30 -25.53 -10.62
CA LEU A 98 15.43 -26.80 -9.91
C LEU A 98 14.15 -27.64 -9.90
N GLN A 99 13.16 -27.28 -10.71
CA GLN A 99 11.84 -27.95 -10.83
C GLN A 99 11.03 -28.00 -9.53
N SER A 100 11.31 -27.10 -8.58
CA SER A 100 10.55 -27.00 -7.33
C SER A 100 9.31 -26.13 -7.52
N SER A 101 8.13 -26.67 -7.22
CA SER A 101 6.85 -25.95 -7.27
C SER A 101 6.79 -24.76 -6.31
N LEU A 102 7.59 -24.78 -5.24
CA LEU A 102 7.72 -23.67 -4.29
C LEU A 102 8.26 -22.40 -4.97
N GLY A 103 9.11 -22.57 -5.99
CA GLY A 103 9.64 -21.43 -6.74
C GLY A 103 8.55 -20.62 -7.44
N ILE A 104 7.53 -21.29 -7.99
CA ILE A 104 6.37 -20.64 -8.63
C ILE A 104 5.62 -19.80 -7.61
N LEU A 105 5.38 -20.35 -6.42
CA LEU A 105 4.71 -19.64 -5.33
C LEU A 105 5.49 -18.38 -4.93
N LEU A 106 6.81 -18.48 -4.74
CA LEU A 106 7.65 -17.34 -4.36
C LEU A 106 7.66 -16.24 -5.42
N VAL A 107 7.75 -16.60 -6.70
CA VAL A 107 7.68 -15.64 -7.81
C VAL A 107 6.32 -14.94 -7.80
N PHE A 108 5.23 -15.69 -7.67
CA PHE A 108 3.88 -15.11 -7.62
C PHE A 108 3.70 -14.17 -6.44
N CYS A 109 4.14 -14.57 -5.24
CA CYS A 109 4.09 -13.73 -4.05
C CYS A 109 4.92 -12.45 -4.21
N ALA A 110 6.12 -12.54 -4.80
CA ALA A 110 6.97 -11.37 -5.03
C ALA A 110 6.32 -10.37 -6.00
N VAL A 111 5.68 -10.86 -7.08
CA VAL A 111 4.94 -10.01 -8.03
C VAL A 111 3.73 -9.37 -7.37
N ALA A 112 2.94 -10.15 -6.62
CA ALA A 112 1.78 -9.63 -5.90
C ALA A 112 2.17 -8.56 -4.87
N TYR A 113 3.30 -8.77 -4.17
CA TYR A 113 3.87 -7.79 -3.24
C TYR A 113 4.21 -6.48 -3.97
N SER A 114 4.98 -6.54 -5.06
CA SER A 114 5.32 -5.35 -5.86
C SER A 114 4.09 -4.58 -6.33
N LEU A 115 3.07 -5.28 -6.83
CA LEU A 115 1.83 -4.66 -7.30
C LEU A 115 1.04 -4.00 -6.16
N SER A 116 0.95 -4.67 -5.00
CA SER A 116 0.27 -4.13 -3.82
C SER A 116 0.90 -2.83 -3.35
N TYR A 117 2.24 -2.78 -3.25
CA TYR A 117 2.93 -1.55 -2.87
C TYR A 117 2.80 -0.47 -3.95
N SER A 118 2.90 -0.83 -5.22
CA SER A 118 2.66 0.11 -6.31
C SER A 118 1.27 0.74 -6.25
N ALA A 119 0.24 -0.05 -5.95
CA ALA A 119 -1.13 0.43 -5.79
C ALA A 119 -1.26 1.34 -4.56
N ALA A 120 -0.71 0.95 -3.41
CA ALA A 120 -0.74 1.76 -2.19
C ALA A 120 -0.08 3.13 -2.41
N TYR A 121 1.05 3.16 -3.11
CA TYR A 121 1.74 4.38 -3.49
C TYR A 121 0.93 5.26 -4.44
N ALA A 122 0.24 4.65 -5.43
CA ALA A 122 -0.63 5.40 -6.33
C ALA A 122 -1.84 6.00 -5.60
N SER A 123 -2.45 5.25 -4.67
CA SER A 123 -3.53 5.76 -3.82
C SER A 123 -3.05 6.90 -2.92
N GLY A 124 -1.85 6.76 -2.32
CA GLY A 124 -1.24 7.81 -1.51
C GLY A 124 -0.95 9.09 -2.29
N ASP A 125 -0.45 8.97 -3.53
CA ASP A 125 -0.27 10.13 -4.41
C ASP A 125 -1.63 10.80 -4.72
N GLY A 126 -2.68 10.01 -4.95
CA GLY A 126 -4.05 10.51 -5.17
C GLY A 126 -4.56 11.36 -4.01
N ILE A 127 -4.39 10.88 -2.77
CA ILE A 127 -4.77 11.63 -1.56
C ILE A 127 -4.03 12.98 -1.49
N ILE A 128 -2.73 13.00 -1.84
CA ILE A 128 -1.95 14.24 -1.85
C ILE A 128 -2.50 15.21 -2.91
N TRP A 129 -2.83 14.72 -4.11
CA TRP A 129 -3.45 15.55 -5.15
C TRP A 129 -4.80 16.11 -4.71
N ASP A 130 -5.65 15.30 -4.08
CA ASP A 130 -6.95 15.75 -3.55
C ASP A 130 -6.80 16.85 -2.50
N ILE A 131 -5.78 16.75 -1.63
CA ILE A 131 -5.47 17.78 -0.63
C ILE A 131 -4.98 19.07 -1.30
N ILE A 132 -4.14 18.97 -2.33
CA ILE A 132 -3.65 20.13 -3.08
C ILE A 132 -4.80 20.83 -3.79
N ASP A 133 -5.65 20.09 -4.50
CA ASP A 133 -6.79 20.62 -5.23
C ASP A 133 -7.81 21.26 -4.27
N ASN A 134 -8.04 20.64 -3.11
CA ASN A 134 -8.90 21.24 -2.09
C ASN A 134 -8.33 22.58 -1.60
N LYS A 135 -7.05 22.65 -1.26
CA LYS A 135 -6.42 23.92 -0.87
C LYS A 135 -6.49 24.98 -1.97
N LEU A 136 -6.28 24.58 -3.22
CA LEU A 136 -6.37 25.47 -4.38
C LEU A 136 -7.80 26.03 -4.54
N MET A 137 -8.80 25.18 -4.39
CA MET A 137 -10.22 25.57 -4.47
C MET A 137 -10.62 26.51 -3.33
N VAL A 138 -10.18 26.24 -2.10
CA VAL A 138 -10.43 27.11 -0.94
C VAL A 138 -9.85 28.50 -1.17
N GLU A 139 -8.58 28.60 -1.58
CA GLU A 139 -7.92 29.87 -1.88
C GLU A 139 -8.58 30.61 -3.05
N ALA A 140 -8.96 29.89 -4.11
CA ALA A 140 -9.64 30.49 -5.26
C ALA A 140 -11.03 31.00 -4.88
N THR A 141 -11.77 30.27 -4.04
CA THR A 141 -13.10 30.67 -3.57
C THR A 141 -13.04 31.96 -2.76
N GLU A 142 -12.07 32.07 -1.85
CA GLU A 142 -11.86 33.29 -1.06
C GLU A 142 -11.54 34.49 -1.96
N LYS A 143 -10.59 34.33 -2.88
CA LYS A 143 -10.20 35.38 -3.83
C LYS A 143 -11.34 35.81 -4.75
N TYR A 144 -12.16 34.87 -5.21
CA TYR A 144 -13.24 35.14 -6.14
C TYR A 144 -14.42 35.85 -5.47
N TYR A 145 -14.84 35.43 -4.28
CA TYR A 145 -16.03 35.96 -3.60
C TYR A 145 -15.74 37.10 -2.62
N VAL A 146 -14.51 37.24 -2.11
CA VAL A 146 -14.14 38.28 -1.13
C VAL A 146 -13.33 39.40 -1.78
N ASP A 147 -12.29 39.04 -2.53
CA ASP A 147 -11.30 40.00 -3.06
C ASP A 147 -11.65 40.53 -4.45
N ASP A 148 -12.71 40.02 -5.08
CA ASP A 148 -13.11 40.34 -6.46
C ASP A 148 -12.01 40.06 -7.51
N GLU A 149 -11.07 39.16 -7.22
CA GLU A 149 -10.01 38.81 -8.15
C GLU A 149 -10.46 37.76 -9.17
N ASP A 150 -10.07 37.90 -10.44
CA ASP A 150 -10.23 36.84 -11.42
C ASP A 150 -9.22 35.71 -11.16
N THR A 151 -9.74 34.52 -10.87
CA THR A 151 -8.95 33.34 -10.50
C THR A 151 -8.57 32.49 -11.70
N GLU A 152 -9.14 32.74 -12.87
CA GLU A 152 -8.93 31.91 -14.06
C GLU A 152 -7.48 32.04 -14.57
N GLY A 153 -6.94 33.27 -14.61
CA GLY A 153 -5.57 33.52 -15.06
C GLY A 153 -4.47 33.20 -14.04
N THR A 154 -4.79 33.15 -12.74
CA THR A 154 -3.78 33.01 -11.66
C THR A 154 -3.75 31.62 -11.04
N LYS A 155 -4.91 30.96 -10.94
CA LYS A 155 -5.09 29.67 -10.26
C LYS A 155 -5.77 28.63 -11.14
N GLY A 156 -6.25 29.01 -12.34
CA GLY A 156 -6.88 28.09 -13.29
C GLY A 156 -8.28 27.63 -12.88
N VAL A 157 -8.91 28.31 -11.92
CA VAL A 157 -10.25 27.97 -11.42
C VAL A 157 -11.27 28.94 -11.99
N HIS A 158 -12.26 28.40 -12.72
CA HIS A 158 -13.36 29.16 -13.29
C HIS A 158 -14.66 28.85 -12.53
N PHE A 159 -15.31 29.87 -12.00
CA PHE A 159 -16.58 29.76 -11.28
C PHE A 159 -17.76 30.10 -12.20
N TYR A 160 -18.71 29.18 -12.38
CA TYR A 160 -19.92 29.38 -13.19
C TYR A 160 -21.06 30.08 -12.41
N THR A 161 -20.72 31.06 -11.58
CA THR A 161 -21.67 31.81 -10.76
C THR A 161 -21.41 33.29 -10.89
N ASN A 162 -22.44 34.12 -10.75
CA ASN A 162 -22.23 35.56 -10.59
C ASN A 162 -21.80 35.87 -9.16
N ARG A 163 -20.92 36.87 -9.01
CA ARG A 163 -20.51 37.36 -7.70
C ARG A 163 -21.65 38.14 -7.03
N PRO A 164 -21.84 37.98 -5.72
CA PRO A 164 -22.71 38.86 -4.95
C PRO A 164 -22.06 40.25 -4.82
N ASP A 165 -22.86 41.31 -4.87
CA ASP A 165 -22.36 42.69 -4.70
C ASP A 165 -21.92 42.99 -3.25
N ASP A 166 -22.43 42.24 -2.28
CA ASP A 166 -22.11 42.40 -0.85
C ASP A 166 -20.93 41.50 -0.43
N LYS A 167 -19.83 42.12 -0.01
CA LYS A 167 -18.62 41.42 0.47
C LYS A 167 -18.88 40.58 1.72
N GLN A 168 -19.82 40.96 2.59
CA GLN A 168 -20.16 40.14 3.76
C GLN A 168 -20.86 38.85 3.34
N LEU A 169 -21.72 38.93 2.32
CA LEU A 169 -22.38 37.77 1.72
C LEU A 169 -21.36 36.88 0.99
N GLY A 170 -20.42 37.47 0.26
CA GLY A 170 -19.31 36.74 -0.38
C GLY A 170 -18.46 35.96 0.62
N LYS A 171 -18.14 36.57 1.77
CA LYS A 171 -17.43 35.88 2.86
C LYS A 171 -18.26 34.72 3.44
N THR A 172 -19.55 34.93 3.66
CA THR A 172 -20.45 33.87 4.17
C THR A 172 -20.52 32.68 3.20
N ILE A 173 -20.56 32.94 1.89
CA ILE A 173 -20.56 31.89 0.85
C ILE A 173 -19.22 31.16 0.83
N SER A 174 -18.10 31.88 0.89
CA SER A 174 -16.77 31.27 0.97
C SER A 174 -16.63 30.37 2.21
N ASP A 175 -17.03 30.87 3.39
CA ASP A 175 -16.98 30.10 4.64
C ASP A 175 -17.89 28.86 4.59
N ALA A 176 -19.09 28.98 3.99
CA ALA A 176 -20.02 27.86 3.84
C ALA A 176 -19.52 26.80 2.84
N LEU A 177 -18.84 27.19 1.76
CA LEU A 177 -18.25 26.26 0.79
C LEU A 177 -16.98 25.58 1.33
N ASN A 178 -16.24 26.27 2.20
CA ASN A 178 -15.02 25.75 2.81
C ASN A 178 -15.28 24.91 4.07
N GLN A 179 -16.45 25.04 4.69
CA GLN A 179 -16.96 24.08 5.67
C GLN A 179 -17.36 22.79 4.95
N LYS A 180 -16.38 21.95 4.66
CA LYS A 180 -16.66 20.54 4.38
C LYS A 180 -17.25 19.93 5.65
N ASP A 181 -18.42 19.32 5.51
CA ASP A 181 -19.03 18.45 6.51
C ASP A 181 -17.95 17.50 7.07
N ASP A 182 -17.67 17.64 8.38
CA ASP A 182 -16.84 16.71 9.16
C ASP A 182 -17.50 15.31 9.29
N ASP A 183 -18.65 15.09 8.64
CA ASP A 183 -19.38 13.84 8.62
C ASP A 183 -18.94 12.94 7.45
N ASP A 184 -18.06 12.02 7.81
CA ASP A 184 -18.05 10.63 7.34
C ASP A 184 -17.58 10.36 5.90
N THR A 185 -16.27 10.12 5.76
CA THR A 185 -15.81 8.86 5.16
C THR A 185 -14.41 8.56 5.64
N SER A 186 -14.36 7.67 6.63
CA SER A 186 -13.20 6.89 7.00
C SER A 186 -12.52 6.33 5.74
N TYR A 187 -11.40 6.93 5.34
CA TYR A 187 -10.37 6.21 4.58
C TYR A 187 -9.71 5.22 5.53
N ALA A 188 -10.41 4.11 5.78
CA ALA A 188 -9.81 2.90 6.32
C ALA A 188 -9.07 2.23 5.16
N PHE A 189 -7.80 2.59 5.01
CA PHE A 189 -6.82 1.78 4.28
C PHE A 189 -5.97 1.01 5.30
#